data_AF-A0A843I0E2-F1
#
_entry.id   AF-A0A843I0E2-F1
#
_cell.length_a   1.000
_cell.length_b   1.000
_cell.length_c   1.000
_cell.angle_alpha   90.00
_cell.angle_beta   90.00
_cell.angle_gamma   90.00
#
_symmetry.space_group_name_H-M   'P 1'
#
loop_
_entity.id
_entity.type
_entity.pdbx_description
1 polymer ?
#
loop_
_entity_poly.entity_id
_entity_poly.type
_entity_poly.pdbx_seq_one_letter_code
_entity_poly.pdbx_strand_id
1 'polypeptide(L)'
;MNEGHQEEKGKPQRFIELDILRGFAILFMIILHLLWDLDYFGILPLNTNLYSLNLIVPVIFFLLVGICQAVNNNKYQNQPKKMYIRSIQRGLWILNLGILFTLLTAIFLPGRPILFGVLHCIGCCLILSTLLLRFKSTNVIFAALVIVTGLALGFFFTTENPNMVELAAGIHESNVAAHTIDYFPILPWFGVCLLGITLGNILYKDNKRRFPLPDLSHYKPTKPFSWLGQHSLAIYLVHQPIIAGCLTLILWF
;
A
#
# COMPACT_ATOMS: atom_id res chain seq x y z
N MET A 1 20.08 2.27 50.87
CA MET A 1 19.81 3.37 49.91
C MET A 1 19.40 2.74 48.61
N ASN A 2 18.15 2.96 48.23
CA ASN A 2 17.47 2.32 47.10
C ASN A 2 17.40 3.38 45.99
N GLU A 3 18.34 3.38 45.04
CA GLU A 3 18.28 4.26 43.88
C GLU A 3 17.80 3.46 42.69
N GLY A 4 16.49 3.53 42.48
CA GLY A 4 15.83 2.99 41.30
C GLY A 4 16.35 3.68 40.05
N HIS A 5 16.98 2.89 39.18
CA HIS A 5 17.08 3.21 37.75
C HIS A 5 15.65 3.40 37.21
N GLN A 6 15.22 4.65 37.11
CA GLN A 6 14.07 5.00 36.32
C GLN A 6 14.44 4.72 34.86
N GLU A 7 13.94 3.61 34.31
CA GLU A 7 13.87 3.40 32.87
C GLU A 7 13.15 4.60 32.26
N GLU A 8 13.91 5.51 31.63
CA GLU A 8 13.33 6.47 30.70
C GLU A 8 12.53 5.66 29.68
N LYS A 9 11.20 5.76 29.76
CA LYS A 9 10.30 5.26 28.74
C LYS A 9 10.58 6.05 27.46
N GLY A 10 11.53 5.54 26.67
CA GLY A 10 11.93 6.12 25.41
C GLY A 10 10.70 6.42 24.56
N LYS A 11 10.57 7.67 24.12
CA LYS A 11 9.52 8.08 23.18
C LYS A 11 9.44 7.04 22.05
N PRO A 12 8.23 6.68 21.59
CA PRO A 12 8.10 5.68 20.53
C PRO A 12 8.93 6.12 19.32
N GLN A 13 10.02 5.38 19.06
CA GLN A 13 10.96 5.70 18.01
C GLN A 13 10.25 5.63 16.66
N ARG A 14 10.07 6.79 16.03
CA ARG A 14 9.48 6.93 14.71
C ARG A 14 10.61 7.03 13.69
N PHE A 15 10.59 6.15 12.70
CA PHE A 15 11.61 6.10 11.65
C PHE A 15 11.24 7.07 10.53
N ILE A 16 11.89 8.23 10.52
CA ILE A 16 11.64 9.32 9.56
C ILE A 16 11.88 8.89 8.11
N GLU A 17 12.82 7.98 7.88
CA GLU A 17 13.14 7.43 6.57
C GLU A 17 11.96 6.66 5.96
N LEU A 18 11.13 6.01 6.79
CA LEU A 18 9.92 5.33 6.32
C LEU A 18 8.81 6.32 5.96
N ASP A 19 8.77 7.49 6.60
CA ASP A 19 7.88 8.57 6.20
C ASP A 19 8.38 9.19 4.89
N ILE A 20 9.68 9.49 4.76
CA ILE A 20 10.26 10.04 3.52
C ILE A 20 10.02 9.11 2.33
N LEU A 21 10.27 7.81 2.49
CA LEU A 21 10.07 6.84 1.41
C LEU A 21 8.58 6.73 0.99
N ARG A 22 7.66 6.79 1.96
CA ARG A 22 6.20 6.91 1.67
C ARG A 22 5.87 8.21 0.94
N GLY A 23 6.49 9.32 1.34
CA GLY A 23 6.35 10.62 0.69
C GLY A 23 6.82 10.63 -0.76
N PHE A 24 7.94 9.96 -1.03
CA PHE A 24 8.43 9.78 -2.39
C PHE A 24 7.49 8.89 -3.22
N ALA A 25 7.05 7.77 -2.65
CA ALA A 25 6.13 6.85 -3.31
C ALA A 25 4.80 7.51 -3.68
N ILE A 26 4.22 8.32 -2.78
CA ILE A 26 2.95 9.03 -3.05
C ILE A 26 3.13 10.12 -4.11
N LEU A 27 4.23 10.88 -4.07
CA LEU A 27 4.51 11.88 -5.09
C LEU A 27 4.69 11.23 -6.48
N PHE A 28 5.44 10.14 -6.53
CA PHE A 28 5.67 9.41 -7.77
C PHE A 28 4.37 8.84 -8.34
N MET A 29 3.51 8.29 -7.47
CA MET A 29 2.16 7.84 -7.83
C MET A 29 1.31 8.95 -8.46
N ILE A 30 1.29 10.15 -7.86
CA ILE A 30 0.53 11.31 -8.37
C ILE A 30 1.02 11.71 -9.75
N ILE A 31 2.34 11.76 -9.95
CA ILE A 31 2.93 12.12 -11.25
C ILE A 31 2.51 11.12 -12.33
N LEU A 32 2.56 9.82 -12.03
CA LEU A 32 2.16 8.78 -12.98
C LEU A 32 0.67 8.82 -13.30
N HIS A 33 -0.21 9.06 -12.32
CA HIS A 33 -1.65 9.22 -12.56
C HIS A 33 -1.95 10.47 -13.38
N LEU A 34 -1.29 11.61 -13.07
CA LEU A 34 -1.44 12.82 -13.86
C LEU A 34 -1.04 12.59 -15.32
N LEU A 35 0.07 11.91 -15.57
CA LEU A 35 0.49 11.54 -16.92
C LEU A 35 -0.56 10.65 -17.60
N TRP A 36 -1.05 9.61 -16.93
CA TRP A 36 -2.10 8.74 -17.46
C TRP A 36 -3.39 9.52 -17.77
N ASP A 37 -3.80 10.43 -16.90
CA ASP A 37 -4.99 11.27 -17.12
C ASP A 37 -4.78 12.21 -18.31
N LEU A 38 -3.60 12.80 -18.49
CA LEU A 38 -3.31 13.63 -19.66
C LEU A 38 -3.41 12.85 -20.98
N ASP A 39 -3.03 11.56 -21.01
CA ASP A 39 -3.26 10.68 -22.16
C ASP A 39 -4.74 10.33 -22.31
N TYR A 40 -5.40 9.97 -21.21
CA TYR A 40 -6.82 9.61 -21.18
C TYR A 40 -7.73 10.74 -21.72
N PHE A 41 -7.42 11.99 -21.38
CA PHE A 41 -8.12 13.17 -21.88
C PHE A 41 -7.65 13.63 -23.27
N GLY A 42 -6.68 12.95 -23.89
CA GLY A 42 -6.19 13.25 -25.24
C GLY A 42 -5.30 14.49 -25.35
N ILE A 43 -4.76 14.99 -24.23
CA ILE A 43 -3.90 16.19 -24.19
C ILE A 43 -2.47 15.85 -24.60
N LEU A 44 -1.94 14.73 -24.10
CA LEU A 44 -0.56 14.31 -24.35
C LEU A 44 -0.52 12.81 -24.63
N PRO A 45 -0.30 12.39 -25.89
CA PRO A 45 -0.18 10.98 -26.22
C PRO A 45 1.07 10.39 -25.56
N LEU A 46 0.90 9.43 -24.66
CA LEU A 46 2.01 8.79 -23.98
C LEU A 46 2.43 7.48 -24.64
N ASN A 47 3.74 7.23 -24.61
CA ASN A 47 4.29 5.96 -25.06
C ASN A 47 3.94 4.84 -24.06
N THR A 48 3.59 3.66 -24.58
CA THR A 48 3.18 2.49 -23.79
C THR A 48 4.22 2.05 -22.75
N ASN A 49 5.50 2.32 -22.98
CA ASN A 49 6.59 2.02 -22.03
C ASN A 49 6.46 2.76 -20.69
N LEU A 50 5.84 3.96 -20.66
CA LEU A 50 5.61 4.69 -19.42
C LEU A 50 4.56 3.99 -18.54
N TYR A 51 3.62 3.25 -19.12
CA TYR A 51 2.64 2.47 -18.36
C TYR A 51 3.27 1.35 -17.56
N SER A 52 4.41 0.80 -17.99
CA SER A 52 5.13 -0.22 -17.22
C SER A 52 5.65 0.31 -15.88
N LEU A 53 5.89 1.62 -15.75
CA LEU A 53 6.32 2.23 -14.48
C LEU A 53 5.21 2.21 -13.42
N ASN A 54 3.94 2.07 -13.82
CA ASN A 54 2.80 1.99 -12.90
C ASN A 54 2.89 0.77 -11.99
N LEU A 55 3.64 -0.28 -12.35
CA LEU A 55 3.84 -1.44 -11.49
C LEU A 55 4.80 -1.16 -10.31
N ILE A 56 5.71 -0.20 -10.46
CA ILE A 56 6.74 0.11 -9.43
C ILE A 56 6.08 0.69 -8.18
N VAL A 57 5.12 1.58 -8.36
CA VAL A 57 4.45 2.30 -7.27
C VAL A 57 3.75 1.34 -6.30
N PRO A 58 2.85 0.44 -6.74
CA PRO A 58 2.22 -0.53 -5.87
C PRO A 58 3.23 -1.44 -5.17
N VAL A 59 4.29 -1.91 -5.85
CA VAL A 59 5.33 -2.73 -5.23
C VAL A 59 5.96 -2.00 -4.04
N ILE A 60 6.32 -0.73 -4.21
CA ILE A 60 6.86 0.09 -3.12
C ILE A 60 5.82 0.25 -1.99
N PHE A 61 4.57 0.54 -2.31
CA PHE A 61 3.51 0.71 -1.31
C PHE A 61 3.25 -0.57 -0.50
N PHE A 62 3.09 -1.73 -1.13
CA PHE A 62 2.85 -2.99 -0.44
C PHE A 62 4.08 -3.42 0.39
N LEU A 63 5.30 -3.21 -0.11
CA LEU A 63 6.52 -3.41 0.70
C LEU A 63 6.52 -2.50 1.93
N LEU A 64 6.20 -1.22 1.76
CA LEU A 64 6.15 -0.25 2.87
C LEU A 64 5.07 -0.59 3.89
N VAL A 65 3.89 -1.03 3.46
CA VAL A 65 2.83 -1.54 4.34
C VAL A 65 3.36 -2.67 5.21
N GLY A 66 4.06 -3.64 4.59
CA GLY A 66 4.68 -4.76 5.30
C GLY A 66 5.77 -4.33 6.28
N ILE A 67 6.68 -3.45 5.86
CA ILE A 67 7.75 -2.91 6.72
C ILE A 67 7.16 -2.20 7.93
N CYS A 68 6.14 -1.36 7.72
CA CYS A 68 5.46 -0.64 8.79
C CYS A 68 4.76 -1.60 9.75
N GLN A 69 4.19 -2.71 9.26
CA GLN A 69 3.60 -3.75 10.09
C GLN A 69 4.65 -4.45 10.97
N ALA A 70 5.80 -4.81 10.41
CA ALA A 70 6.90 -5.40 11.18
C ALA A 70 7.45 -4.46 12.27
N VAL A 71 7.66 -3.18 11.93
CA VAL A 71 8.09 -2.15 12.91
C VAL A 71 7.05 -2.01 14.03
N ASN A 72 5.78 -1.93 13.68
CA ASN A 72 4.69 -1.81 14.66
C ASN A 72 4.59 -3.08 15.53
N ASN A 73 4.84 -4.26 14.96
CA ASN A 73 4.90 -5.52 15.70
C ASN A 73 6.03 -5.53 16.73
N ASN A 74 7.24 -5.09 16.35
CA ASN A 74 8.38 -4.99 17.26
C ASN A 74 8.10 -4.00 18.41
N LYS A 75 7.44 -2.87 18.12
CA LYS A 75 7.01 -1.90 19.13
C LYS A 75 6.02 -2.47 20.15
N TYR A 76 5.14 -3.37 19.73
CA TYR A 76 4.12 -3.99 20.58
C TYR A 76 4.45 -5.46 20.93
N GLN A 77 5.72 -5.87 20.90
CA GLN A 77 6.13 -7.26 21.15
C GLN A 77 5.64 -7.80 22.50
N ASN A 78 5.57 -6.95 23.53
CA ASN A 78 5.08 -7.31 24.87
C ASN A 78 3.55 -7.24 25.00
N GLN A 79 2.83 -6.78 23.97
CA GLN A 79 1.37 -6.60 23.94
C GLN A 79 0.78 -7.10 22.60
N PRO A 80 0.96 -8.38 22.22
CA PRO A 80 0.59 -8.88 20.89
C PRO A 80 -0.92 -8.76 20.61
N LYS A 81 -1.78 -8.96 21.62
CA LYS A 81 -3.24 -8.77 21.47
C LYS A 81 -3.59 -7.35 21.03
N LYS A 82 -2.95 -6.34 21.63
CA LYS A 82 -3.17 -4.92 21.29
C LYS A 82 -2.67 -4.61 19.89
N MET A 83 -1.57 -5.22 19.49
CA MET A 83 -1.01 -5.12 18.14
C MET A 83 -1.99 -5.66 17.09
N TYR A 84 -2.52 -6.87 17.30
CA TYR A 84 -3.44 -7.53 16.37
C TYR A 84 -4.75 -6.77 16.24
N ILE A 85 -5.36 -6.37 17.37
CA ILE A 85 -6.61 -5.59 17.37
C ILE A 85 -6.42 -4.29 16.57
N ARG A 86 -5.32 -3.56 16.79
CA ARG A 86 -5.05 -2.31 16.05
C ARG A 86 -4.84 -2.54 14.56
N SER A 87 -4.15 -3.61 14.19
CA SER A 87 -3.92 -3.94 12.77
C SER A 87 -5.23 -4.33 12.07
N ILE A 88 -6.07 -5.12 12.73
CA ILE A 88 -7.40 -5.49 12.23
C ILE A 88 -8.30 -4.26 12.12
N GLN A 89 -8.37 -3.41 13.15
CA GLN A 89 -9.16 -2.17 13.12
C GLN A 89 -8.74 -1.24 11.98
N ARG A 90 -7.43 -1.04 11.79
CA ARG A 90 -6.91 -0.25 10.67
C ARG A 90 -7.22 -0.90 9.32
N GLY A 91 -7.06 -2.21 9.21
CA GLY A 91 -7.38 -2.97 8.00
C GLY A 91 -8.86 -2.87 7.63
N LEU A 92 -9.76 -3.05 8.60
CA LEU A 92 -11.20 -2.88 8.42
C LEU A 92 -11.55 -1.46 8.01
N TRP A 93 -10.95 -0.45 8.64
CA TRP A 93 -11.21 0.94 8.28
C TRP A 93 -10.78 1.25 6.83
N ILE A 94 -9.59 0.78 6.39
CA ILE A 94 -9.13 0.96 5.00
C ILE A 94 -9.99 0.15 4.02
N LEU A 95 -10.38 -1.08 4.37
CA LEU A 95 -11.27 -1.90 3.55
C LEU A 95 -12.63 -1.22 3.33
N ASN A 96 -13.20 -0.61 4.39
CA ASN A 96 -14.44 0.16 4.29
C ASN A 96 -14.29 1.40 3.38
N LEU A 97 -13.12 2.05 3.40
CA LEU A 97 -12.83 3.12 2.43
C LEU A 97 -12.80 2.56 1.00
N GLY A 98 -12.23 1.38 0.78
CA GLY A 98 -12.29 0.70 -0.53
C GLY A 98 -13.73 0.50 -1.00
N ILE A 99 -14.59 -0.07 -0.14
CA ILE A 99 -16.01 -0.31 -0.44
C ILE A 99 -16.72 1.01 -0.77
N LEU A 100 -16.45 2.07 -0.01
CA LEU A 100 -16.99 3.40 -0.30
C LEU A 100 -16.60 3.88 -1.70
N PHE A 101 -15.32 3.71 -2.09
CA PHE A 101 -14.86 4.09 -3.42
C PHE A 101 -15.45 3.22 -4.53
N THR A 102 -15.69 1.92 -4.31
CA THR A 102 -16.46 1.07 -5.22
C THR A 102 -17.87 1.63 -5.43
N LEU A 103 -18.58 1.99 -4.36
CA LEU A 103 -19.93 2.56 -4.46
C LEU A 103 -19.93 3.91 -5.19
N LEU A 104 -19.00 4.81 -4.87
CA LEU A 104 -18.89 6.10 -5.53
C LEU A 104 -18.59 5.93 -7.02
N THR A 105 -17.62 5.10 -7.38
CA THR A 105 -17.25 4.88 -8.79
C THR A 105 -18.31 4.10 -9.56
N ALA A 106 -19.10 3.24 -8.93
CA ALA A 106 -20.26 2.62 -9.57
C ALA A 106 -21.35 3.65 -9.96
N ILE A 107 -21.48 4.74 -9.21
CA ILE A 107 -22.44 5.81 -9.51
C ILE A 107 -21.86 6.79 -10.55
N PHE A 108 -20.62 7.25 -10.36
CA PHE A 108 -20.01 8.30 -11.20
C PHE A 108 -19.32 7.77 -12.46
N LEU A 109 -18.85 6.52 -12.46
CA LEU A 109 -18.18 5.84 -13.59
C LEU A 109 -18.77 4.44 -13.80
N PRO A 110 -20.06 4.31 -14.14
CA PRO A 110 -20.76 3.01 -14.21
C PRO A 110 -20.16 2.04 -15.23
N GLY A 111 -19.44 2.53 -16.25
CA GLY A 111 -18.78 1.67 -17.23
C GLY A 111 -17.50 0.99 -16.73
N ARG A 112 -16.82 1.55 -15.72
CA ARG A 112 -15.57 1.02 -15.17
C ARG A 112 -15.44 1.30 -13.66
N PRO A 113 -16.35 0.80 -12.82
CA PRO A 113 -16.27 0.99 -11.38
C PRO A 113 -15.01 0.34 -10.80
N ILE A 114 -14.56 0.79 -9.63
CA ILE A 114 -13.50 0.09 -8.87
C ILE A 114 -14.11 -1.18 -8.29
N LEU A 115 -13.73 -2.35 -8.80
CA LEU A 115 -14.29 -3.62 -8.32
C LEU A 115 -13.53 -4.12 -7.09
N PHE A 116 -12.21 -4.29 -7.20
CA PHE A 116 -11.34 -4.71 -6.11
C PHE A 116 -10.01 -3.95 -6.17
N GLY A 117 -10.08 -2.65 -5.86
CA GLY A 117 -8.93 -1.74 -5.94
C GLY A 117 -7.91 -1.87 -4.79
N VAL A 118 -6.88 -1.02 -4.81
CA VAL A 118 -5.74 -1.11 -3.89
C VAL A 118 -6.12 -0.97 -2.42
N LEU A 119 -7.16 -0.19 -2.08
CA LEU A 119 -7.64 -0.03 -0.69
C LEU A 119 -8.21 -1.34 -0.13
N HIS A 120 -8.95 -2.10 -0.94
CA HIS A 120 -9.45 -3.42 -0.54
C HIS A 120 -8.28 -4.33 -0.19
N CYS A 121 -7.31 -4.39 -1.10
CA CYS A 121 -6.13 -5.24 -0.94
C CYS A 121 -5.29 -4.85 0.27
N ILE A 122 -5.00 -3.56 0.49
CA ILE A 122 -4.27 -3.08 1.67
C ILE A 122 -5.03 -3.43 2.94
N GLY A 123 -6.35 -3.23 2.98
CA GLY A 123 -7.20 -3.61 4.11
C GLY A 123 -7.09 -5.11 4.43
N CYS A 124 -7.23 -5.96 3.42
CA CYS A 124 -7.05 -7.41 3.53
C CYS A 124 -5.63 -7.78 3.99
N CYS A 125 -4.60 -7.19 3.40
CA CYS A 125 -3.20 -7.43 3.75
C CYS A 125 -2.93 -7.11 5.23
N LEU A 126 -3.46 -6.00 5.75
CA LEU A 126 -3.31 -5.62 7.16
C LEU A 126 -3.96 -6.64 8.09
N ILE A 127 -5.17 -7.12 7.74
CA ILE A 127 -5.89 -8.14 8.53
C ILE A 127 -5.14 -9.48 8.47
N LEU A 128 -4.87 -10.00 7.27
CA LEU A 128 -4.23 -11.29 7.05
C LEU A 128 -2.81 -11.35 7.63
N SER A 129 -2.08 -10.24 7.57
CA SER A 129 -0.71 -10.17 8.12
C SER A 129 -0.67 -10.53 9.61
N THR A 130 -1.74 -10.26 10.38
CA THR A 130 -1.78 -10.57 11.82
C THR A 130 -1.56 -12.05 12.13
N LEU A 131 -1.94 -12.94 11.23
CA LEU A 131 -1.73 -14.39 11.36
C LEU A 131 -0.26 -14.78 11.17
N LEU A 132 0.49 -13.99 10.40
CA LEU A 132 1.84 -14.31 9.96
C LEU A 132 2.94 -13.45 10.61
N LEU A 133 2.59 -12.40 11.34
CA LEU A 133 3.56 -11.51 12.00
C LEU A 133 4.48 -12.23 13.00
N ARG A 134 4.02 -13.32 13.62
CA ARG A 134 4.83 -14.14 14.54
C ARG A 134 6.06 -14.78 13.88
N PHE A 135 6.01 -15.00 12.56
CA PHE A 135 7.07 -15.66 11.80
C PHE A 135 8.22 -14.71 11.41
N LYS A 136 8.06 -13.40 11.60
CA LYS A 136 9.11 -12.40 11.37
C LYS A 136 9.78 -12.57 9.99
N SER A 137 11.07 -12.91 9.94
CA SER A 137 11.83 -13.06 8.69
C SER A 137 11.54 -14.35 7.92
N THR A 138 10.98 -15.38 8.55
CA THR A 138 10.60 -16.62 7.84
C THR A 138 9.38 -16.43 6.94
N ASN A 139 8.72 -15.27 7.03
CA ASN A 139 7.69 -14.84 6.08
C ASN A 139 8.17 -14.77 4.62
N VAL A 140 9.48 -14.80 4.36
CA VAL A 140 10.01 -14.90 2.98
C VAL A 140 9.53 -16.18 2.27
N ILE A 141 9.36 -17.28 3.00
CA ILE A 141 8.89 -18.55 2.42
C ILE A 141 7.41 -18.43 2.04
N PHE A 142 6.59 -17.91 2.95
CA PHE A 142 5.17 -17.64 2.69
C PHE A 142 4.98 -16.60 1.59
N ALA A 143 5.84 -15.57 1.54
CA ALA A 143 5.82 -14.57 0.48
C ALA A 143 6.07 -15.19 -0.90
N ALA A 144 7.11 -16.03 -1.02
CA ALA A 144 7.41 -16.73 -2.26
C ALA A 144 6.23 -17.62 -2.69
N LEU A 145 5.66 -18.39 -1.76
CA LEU A 145 4.50 -19.24 -2.02
C LEU A 145 3.30 -18.41 -2.51
N VAL A 146 2.96 -17.32 -1.81
CA VAL A 146 1.83 -16.45 -2.16
C VAL A 146 2.03 -15.79 -3.53
N ILE A 147 3.24 -15.33 -3.85
CA ILE A 147 3.54 -14.72 -5.15
C ILE A 147 3.43 -15.75 -6.26
N VAL A 148 4.08 -16.91 -6.12
CA VAL A 148 4.05 -17.97 -7.14
C VAL A 148 2.63 -18.47 -7.37
N THR A 149 1.87 -18.71 -6.29
CA THR A 149 0.46 -19.11 -6.40
C THR A 149 -0.39 -18.04 -7.07
N GLY A 150 -0.22 -16.76 -6.73
CA GLY A 150 -0.95 -15.66 -7.36
C GLY A 150 -0.66 -15.53 -8.86
N LEU A 151 0.61 -15.62 -9.25
CA LEU A 151 1.02 -15.59 -10.65
C LEU A 151 0.49 -16.82 -11.41
N ALA A 152 0.54 -18.00 -10.81
CA ALA A 152 -0.01 -19.21 -11.41
C ALA A 152 -1.53 -19.13 -11.57
N LEU A 153 -2.26 -18.64 -10.56
CA LEU A 153 -3.71 -18.49 -10.64
C LEU A 153 -4.12 -17.55 -11.76
N GLY A 154 -3.54 -16.34 -11.83
CA GLY A 154 -3.84 -15.38 -12.88
C GLY A 154 -3.43 -15.83 -14.29
N PHE A 155 -2.47 -16.77 -14.40
CA PHE A 155 -2.06 -17.34 -15.68
C PHE A 155 -2.94 -18.51 -16.14
N PHE A 156 -3.33 -19.40 -15.23
CA PHE A 156 -4.03 -20.65 -15.58
C PHE A 156 -5.55 -20.58 -15.46
N PHE A 157 -6.09 -19.63 -14.68
CA PHE A 157 -7.52 -19.58 -14.39
C PHE A 157 -8.11 -18.22 -14.78
N THR A 158 -9.05 -18.25 -15.71
CA THR A 158 -9.87 -17.10 -16.11
C THR A 158 -11.33 -17.50 -16.01
N THR A 159 -12.19 -16.56 -15.62
CA THR A 159 -13.64 -16.79 -15.56
C THR A 159 -14.36 -15.60 -16.17
N GLU A 160 -15.50 -15.87 -16.82
CA GLU A 160 -16.41 -14.85 -17.32
C GLU A 160 -17.36 -14.46 -16.17
N ASN A 161 -17.42 -13.17 -15.82
CA ASN A 161 -18.15 -12.62 -14.65
C ASN A 161 -17.64 -13.10 -13.28
N PRO A 162 -16.39 -12.75 -12.91
CA PRO A 162 -15.84 -13.13 -11.60
C PRO A 162 -16.64 -12.49 -10.46
N ASN A 163 -16.96 -13.30 -9.44
CA ASN A 163 -17.49 -12.79 -8.19
C ASN A 163 -16.39 -12.10 -7.36
N MET A 164 -16.77 -11.45 -6.25
CA MET A 164 -15.82 -10.69 -5.43
C MET A 164 -14.69 -11.54 -4.82
N VAL A 165 -14.96 -12.81 -4.51
CA VAL A 165 -13.95 -13.73 -3.95
C VAL A 165 -12.95 -14.14 -5.02
N GLU A 166 -13.42 -14.42 -6.23
CA GLU A 166 -12.58 -14.72 -7.39
C GLU A 166 -11.68 -13.51 -7.73
N LEU A 167 -12.27 -12.32 -7.80
CA LEU A 167 -11.53 -11.07 -7.99
C LEU A 167 -10.48 -10.87 -6.89
N ALA A 168 -10.83 -11.09 -5.63
CA ALA A 168 -9.89 -10.99 -4.52
C ALA A 168 -8.77 -12.05 -4.60
N ALA A 169 -9.03 -13.23 -5.14
CA ALA A 169 -8.03 -14.29 -5.32
C ALA A 169 -7.10 -14.04 -6.52
N GLY A 170 -7.45 -13.14 -7.44
CA GLY A 170 -6.71 -12.91 -8.68
C GLY A 170 -7.28 -13.65 -9.89
N ILE A 171 -8.49 -14.20 -9.77
CA ILE A 171 -9.20 -14.85 -10.88
C ILE A 171 -10.14 -13.82 -11.49
N HIS A 172 -9.90 -13.49 -12.75
CA HIS A 172 -10.64 -12.44 -13.46
C HIS A 172 -10.72 -12.75 -14.97
N GLU A 173 -11.51 -11.95 -15.68
CA GLU A 173 -11.56 -11.97 -17.14
C GLU A 173 -10.24 -11.53 -17.75
N SER A 174 -9.92 -12.04 -18.95
CA SER A 174 -8.64 -11.77 -19.63
C SER A 174 -8.33 -10.27 -19.80
N ASN A 175 -9.36 -9.42 -19.94
CA ASN A 175 -9.22 -7.98 -20.04
C ASN A 175 -9.89 -7.23 -18.87
N VAL A 176 -9.50 -7.55 -17.63
CA VAL A 176 -10.04 -6.89 -16.43
C VAL A 176 -9.97 -5.36 -16.47
N ALA A 177 -8.93 -4.80 -17.10
CA ALA A 177 -8.76 -3.34 -17.26
C ALA A 177 -9.86 -2.66 -18.10
N ALA A 178 -10.59 -3.42 -18.92
CA ALA A 178 -11.74 -2.90 -19.65
C ALA A 178 -12.96 -2.66 -18.75
N HIS A 179 -13.05 -3.36 -17.62
CA HIS A 179 -14.22 -3.39 -16.73
C HIS A 179 -14.01 -2.63 -15.42
N THR A 180 -12.77 -2.30 -15.07
CA THR A 180 -12.46 -1.56 -13.84
C THR A 180 -11.24 -0.67 -14.01
N ILE A 181 -11.29 0.53 -13.42
CA ILE A 181 -10.17 1.48 -13.42
C ILE A 181 -9.09 1.13 -12.39
N ASP A 182 -9.40 0.30 -11.38
CA ASP A 182 -8.45 -0.07 -10.33
C ASP A 182 -8.67 -1.53 -9.87
N TYR A 183 -7.64 -2.36 -10.03
CA TYR A 183 -7.69 -3.78 -9.69
C TYR A 183 -6.39 -4.28 -9.06
N PHE A 184 -6.47 -4.70 -7.80
CA PHE A 184 -5.37 -5.22 -7.01
C PHE A 184 -5.81 -6.46 -6.22
N PRO A 185 -5.67 -7.68 -6.74
CA PRO A 185 -6.03 -8.89 -6.02
C PRO A 185 -5.18 -9.09 -4.75
N ILE A 186 -5.63 -9.93 -3.82
CA ILE A 186 -4.83 -10.30 -2.63
C ILE A 186 -3.59 -11.09 -3.07
N LEU A 187 -3.72 -11.96 -4.06
CA LEU A 187 -2.59 -12.69 -4.64
C LEU A 187 -2.19 -12.01 -5.97
N PRO A 188 -0.92 -11.61 -6.18
CA PRO A 188 0.28 -11.87 -5.39
C PRO A 188 0.63 -10.79 -4.35
N TRP A 189 -0.14 -9.70 -4.27
CA TRP A 189 0.22 -8.48 -3.53
C TRP A 189 0.41 -8.68 -2.01
N PHE A 190 -0.31 -9.63 -1.41
CA PHE A 190 -0.08 -10.03 -0.03
C PHE A 190 1.31 -10.64 0.17
N GLY A 191 1.86 -11.32 -0.83
CA GLY A 191 3.22 -11.83 -0.80
C GLY A 191 4.26 -10.71 -0.83
N VAL A 192 4.02 -9.65 -1.60
CA VAL A 192 4.83 -8.43 -1.57
C VAL A 192 4.77 -7.78 -0.18
N CYS A 193 3.59 -7.72 0.44
CA CYS A 193 3.44 -7.27 1.83
C CYS A 193 4.24 -8.14 2.81
N LEU A 194 4.23 -9.47 2.65
CA LEU A 194 5.02 -10.39 3.47
C LEU A 194 6.54 -10.21 3.28
N LEU A 195 7.01 -9.93 2.05
CA LEU A 195 8.40 -9.52 1.81
C LEU A 195 8.73 -8.24 2.59
N GLY A 196 7.82 -7.27 2.58
CA GLY A 196 7.93 -6.06 3.40
C GLY A 196 8.06 -6.38 4.89
N ILE A 197 7.26 -7.32 5.41
CA ILE A 197 7.36 -7.78 6.81
C ILE A 197 8.73 -8.41 7.08
N THR A 198 9.23 -9.26 6.19
CA THR A 198 10.58 -9.83 6.31
C THR A 198 11.65 -8.74 6.35
N LEU A 199 11.63 -7.81 5.39
CA LEU A 199 12.56 -6.69 5.32
C LEU A 199 12.50 -5.82 6.57
N GLY A 200 11.30 -5.50 7.06
CA GLY A 200 11.12 -4.71 8.27
C GLY A 200 11.71 -5.41 9.51
N ASN A 201 11.59 -6.73 9.63
CA ASN A 201 12.20 -7.50 10.71
C ASN A 201 13.73 -7.61 10.60
N ILE A 202 14.28 -7.60 9.39
CA ILE A 202 15.73 -7.58 9.14
C ILE A 202 16.33 -6.20 9.44
N LEU A 203 15.68 -5.14 8.97
CA LEU A 203 16.17 -3.75 9.00
C LEU A 203 15.90 -3.04 10.33
N TYR A 204 14.82 -3.38 11.03
CA TYR A 204 14.33 -2.69 12.24
C TYR A 204 14.11 -3.64 13.43
N LYS A 205 15.08 -4.53 13.68
CA LYS A 205 15.02 -5.50 14.78
C LYS A 205 15.05 -4.79 16.14
N ASP A 206 14.29 -5.29 17.12
CA ASP A 206 14.25 -4.79 18.50
C ASP A 206 13.92 -3.29 18.58
N ASN A 207 13.11 -2.82 17.63
CA ASN A 207 12.73 -1.42 17.46
C ASN A 207 13.93 -0.48 17.25
N LYS A 208 15.04 -1.00 16.69
CA LYS A 208 16.26 -0.25 16.35
C LYS A 208 16.63 -0.49 14.89
N ARG A 209 17.16 0.56 14.24
CA ARG A 209 17.70 0.49 12.88
C ARG A 209 18.97 -0.36 12.86
N ARG A 210 19.13 -1.25 11.86
CA ARG A 210 20.32 -2.11 11.68
C ARG A 210 21.25 -1.69 10.54
N PHE A 211 21.04 -0.51 10.00
CA PHE A 211 21.88 0.08 8.95
C PHE A 211 22.29 1.49 9.35
N PRO A 212 23.50 1.94 8.96
CA PRO A 212 23.91 3.32 9.17
C PRO A 212 23.06 4.22 8.28
N LEU A 213 22.50 5.28 8.86
CA LEU A 213 21.85 6.35 8.11
C LEU A 213 22.32 7.67 8.72
N PRO A 214 22.76 8.64 7.91
CA PRO A 214 23.08 9.97 8.40
C PRO A 214 21.86 10.62 9.06
N ASP A 215 22.10 11.59 9.94
CA ASP A 215 20.99 12.36 10.52
C ASP A 215 20.32 13.20 9.44
N LEU A 216 19.16 12.72 8.98
CA LEU A 216 18.34 13.35 7.96
C LEU A 216 17.58 14.58 8.50
N SER A 217 17.50 14.77 9.81
CA SER A 217 16.69 15.84 10.42
C SER A 217 17.18 17.25 10.05
N HIS A 218 18.46 17.38 9.72
CA HIS A 218 19.09 18.64 9.33
C HIS A 218 18.90 19.02 7.84
N TYR A 219 18.46 18.08 6.99
CA TYR A 219 18.31 18.34 5.56
C TYR A 219 16.94 18.96 5.24
N LYS A 220 16.92 20.12 4.59
CA LYS A 220 15.67 20.84 4.26
C LYS A 220 14.60 20.01 3.51
N PRO A 221 14.90 19.17 2.50
CA PRO A 221 13.87 18.40 1.80
C PRO A 221 13.23 17.30 2.66
N THR A 222 13.78 16.94 3.82
CA THR A 222 13.24 15.83 4.61
C THR A 222 11.91 16.17 5.27
N LYS A 223 11.68 17.44 5.61
CA LYS A 223 10.42 17.92 6.18
C LYS A 223 9.21 17.74 5.24
N PRO A 224 9.23 18.24 3.99
CA PRO A 224 8.10 18.07 3.08
C PRO A 224 7.86 16.60 2.70
N PHE A 225 8.91 15.83 2.38
CA PHE A 225 8.72 14.41 2.06
C PHE A 225 8.23 13.59 3.26
N SER A 226 8.74 13.87 4.45
CA SER A 226 8.20 13.27 5.67
C SER A 226 6.72 13.61 5.83
N TRP A 227 6.34 14.88 5.69
CA TRP A 227 4.93 15.33 5.78
C TRP A 227 4.03 14.59 4.78
N LEU A 228 4.43 14.53 3.51
CA LEU A 228 3.72 13.76 2.48
C LEU A 228 3.53 12.30 2.90
N GLY A 229 4.56 11.68 3.49
CA GLY A 229 4.50 10.31 4.00
C GLY A 229 3.59 10.11 5.22
N GLN A 230 3.46 11.11 6.09
CA GLN A 230 2.56 11.02 7.25
C GLN A 230 1.09 11.16 6.85
N HIS A 231 0.83 11.90 5.76
CA HIS A 231 -0.50 12.15 5.21
C HIS A 231 -0.78 11.35 3.94
N SER A 232 0.03 10.32 3.64
CA SER A 232 0.01 9.61 2.36
C SER A 232 -1.36 9.02 2.01
N LEU A 233 -2.10 8.51 2.99
CA LEU A 233 -3.45 7.98 2.75
C LEU A 233 -4.45 9.09 2.41
N ALA A 234 -4.43 10.22 3.12
CA ALA A 234 -5.33 11.32 2.82
C ALA A 234 -5.06 11.88 1.42
N ILE A 235 -3.78 12.06 1.09
CA ILE A 235 -3.33 12.47 -0.25
C ILE A 235 -3.78 11.45 -1.31
N TYR A 236 -3.60 10.15 -1.05
CA TYR A 236 -4.08 9.07 -1.92
C TYR A 236 -5.60 9.15 -2.16
N LEU A 237 -6.42 9.47 -1.17
CA LEU A 237 -7.87 9.53 -1.37
C LEU A 237 -8.32 10.73 -2.22
N VAL A 238 -7.60 11.86 -2.13
CA VAL A 238 -8.03 13.10 -2.78
C VAL A 238 -7.37 13.36 -4.13
N HIS A 239 -6.22 12.74 -4.43
CA HIS A 239 -5.47 13.06 -5.65
C HIS A 239 -6.29 12.83 -6.92
N GLN A 240 -6.91 11.66 -7.11
CA GLN A 240 -7.61 11.33 -8.36
C GLN A 240 -8.85 12.22 -8.59
N PRO A 241 -9.74 12.45 -7.59
CA PRO A 241 -10.83 13.42 -7.76
C PRO A 241 -10.35 14.83 -8.09
N ILE A 242 -9.25 15.28 -7.47
CA ILE A 242 -8.69 16.62 -7.73
C ILE A 242 -8.12 16.69 -9.15
N ILE A 243 -7.30 15.73 -9.56
CA ILE A 243 -6.68 15.72 -10.90
C ILE A 243 -7.78 15.67 -11.97
N ALA A 244 -8.70 14.71 -11.88
CA ALA A 244 -9.80 14.56 -12.83
C ALA A 244 -10.69 15.81 -12.87
N GLY A 245 -11.03 16.38 -11.70
CA GLY A 245 -11.82 17.61 -11.59
C GLY A 245 -11.13 18.82 -12.22
N CYS A 246 -9.84 19.02 -11.96
CA CYS A 246 -9.05 20.10 -12.55
C CYS A 246 -8.94 19.97 -14.06
N LEU A 247 -8.63 18.78 -14.59
CA LEU A 247 -8.54 18.55 -16.03
C LEU A 247 -9.87 18.76 -16.74
N THR A 248 -10.97 18.28 -16.15
CA THR A 248 -12.32 18.49 -16.69
C THR A 248 -12.66 19.97 -16.76
N LEU A 249 -12.35 20.74 -15.71
CA LEU A 249 -12.58 22.20 -15.71
C LEU A 249 -11.73 22.90 -16.77
N ILE A 250 -10.44 22.56 -16.89
CA ILE A 250 -9.55 23.18 -17.86
C ILE A 250 -9.99 22.90 -19.30
N LEU A 251 -10.44 21.68 -19.61
CA LEU A 251 -10.87 21.28 -20.96
C LEU A 251 -12.26 21.78 -21.32
N TRP A 252 -13.05 22.19 -20.33
CA TRP A 252 -14.38 22.75 -20.55
C TRP A 252 -14.35 24.24 -20.90
N PHE A 253 -13.24 24.93 -20.63
CA PHE A 253 -12.96 26.30 -21.06
C PHE A 253 -12.11 26.32 -22.33
#